data_AF-A0AAN4WS01-F1
#
_entry.id   AF-A0AAN4WS01-F1
#
_cell.length_a   1.000
_cell.length_b   1.000
_cell.length_c   1.000
_cell.angle_alpha   90.00
_cell.angle_beta   90.00
_cell.angle_gamma   90.00
#
_symmetry.space_group_name_H-M   'P 1'
#
loop_
_entity.id
_entity.type
_entity.pdbx_description
1 polymer ?
#
loop_
_entity_poly.entity_id
_entity_poly.type
_entity_poly.pdbx_seq_one_letter_code
_entity_poly.pdbx_strand_id
1 'polypeptide(L)'
;MKRLKARAAREHPATLADRLLLIRHGTPKPMEGPRKTAFEALVRDDLWAMAMAGGVDPLVAVDKMAEALEEGILGQGMLKSDLELLTQVLDDLAIDRLYTRLNLKMTDDTMPAFTNAQVLEAPVELEAGKINKVYAVKLENTDGSELDAVFKPLNPEVPSVEEWSAAARLAGISREDPQTAMRNLATVAYAKMIGFHVVTDTRVALIAIGDDPFNPALGLIMERARGKPAEEVDAEVFKEGSVCAEVTKLQLLDYLTGEADRYDKNYFVELASDGRAKVMGIDNDTSFGAALTDPAGAKAPRTNPKGVVIDPSRLGLRGTALPPVVDTDMESAVLALTEEGIVSILEDKLNDAEVDAAIQRYRGVTWSNCARRGASSRRTNGAVPTSRNSSPRKTATWAAIANLPGLPANHRH
;
A
#
# COMPACT_ATOMS: atom_id res chain seq x y z
N MET A 1 7.52 -19.36 -32.44
CA MET A 1 6.57 -19.85 -33.49
C MET A 1 6.91 -21.13 -34.22
N LYS A 2 7.83 -21.13 -35.20
CA LYS A 2 8.22 -22.39 -35.89
C LYS A 2 8.68 -23.45 -34.90
N ARG A 3 9.32 -23.04 -33.81
CA ARG A 3 9.75 -23.88 -32.68
C ARG A 3 8.56 -24.48 -31.92
N LEU A 4 7.60 -23.66 -31.47
CA LEU A 4 6.38 -24.13 -30.80
C LEU A 4 5.60 -25.11 -31.67
N LYS A 5 5.36 -24.79 -32.95
CA LYS A 5 4.67 -25.69 -33.89
C LYS A 5 5.44 -27.00 -34.10
N ALA A 6 6.76 -26.96 -34.26
CA ALA A 6 7.59 -28.15 -34.44
C ALA A 6 7.65 -29.06 -33.18
N ARG A 7 7.49 -28.50 -31.98
CA ARG A 7 7.58 -29.24 -30.71
C ARG A 7 6.20 -29.70 -30.22
N ALA A 8 5.17 -28.90 -30.44
CA ALA A 8 3.76 -29.27 -30.35
C ALA A 8 3.30 -30.10 -31.53
N ALA A 9 4.20 -30.49 -32.45
CA ALA A 9 3.93 -31.22 -33.69
C ALA A 9 3.33 -32.61 -33.42
N ARG A 10 2.07 -32.59 -33.04
CA ARG A 10 1.05 -33.56 -33.36
C ARG A 10 0.16 -32.79 -34.32
N GLU A 11 0.42 -32.89 -35.61
CA GLU A 11 -0.56 -32.40 -36.58
C GLU A 11 -1.67 -33.45 -36.67
N HIS A 12 -2.92 -33.02 -36.80
CA HIS A 12 -3.96 -33.95 -37.23
C HIS A 12 -3.52 -34.54 -38.58
N PRO A 13 -3.57 -35.87 -38.77
CA PRO A 13 -3.12 -36.48 -40.01
C PRO A 13 -3.96 -35.96 -41.18
N ALA A 14 -3.37 -35.06 -41.94
CA ALA A 14 -4.01 -34.41 -43.07
C ALA A 14 -4.05 -35.34 -44.29
N THR A 15 -3.11 -36.30 -44.36
CA THR A 15 -2.96 -37.23 -45.49
C THR A 15 -3.15 -38.69 -45.07
N LEU A 16 -3.42 -39.56 -46.06
CA LEU A 16 -3.50 -41.01 -45.86
C LEU A 16 -2.16 -41.58 -45.35
N ALA A 17 -1.03 -41.01 -45.78
CA ALA A 17 0.30 -41.40 -45.34
C ALA A 17 0.50 -41.11 -43.84
N ASP A 18 0.04 -39.96 -43.35
CA ASP A 18 0.12 -39.58 -41.93
C ASP A 18 -0.72 -40.53 -41.06
N ARG A 19 -1.91 -40.93 -41.54
CA ARG A 19 -2.77 -41.91 -40.86
C ARG A 19 -2.09 -43.28 -40.77
N LEU A 20 -1.44 -43.74 -41.84
CA LEU A 20 -0.71 -45.00 -41.85
C LEU A 20 0.52 -44.98 -40.93
N LEU A 21 1.19 -43.83 -40.84
CA LEU A 21 2.31 -43.62 -39.91
C LEU A 21 1.85 -43.68 -38.44
N LEU A 22 0.70 -43.07 -38.13
CA LEU A 22 0.02 -43.13 -36.84
C LEU A 22 -0.36 -44.57 -36.44
N ILE A 23 -0.85 -45.37 -37.38
CA ILE A 23 -1.15 -46.79 -37.13
C ILE A 23 0.12 -47.59 -36.82
N ARG A 24 1.24 -47.26 -37.48
CA ARG A 24 2.52 -47.97 -37.34
C ARG A 24 3.28 -47.60 -36.07
N HIS A 25 3.17 -46.36 -35.61
CA HIS A 25 3.95 -45.82 -34.49
C HIS A 25 3.12 -45.52 -33.23
N GLY A 26 1.80 -45.68 -33.29
CA GLY A 26 0.86 -45.37 -32.22
C GLY A 26 0.43 -43.90 -32.20
N THR A 27 -0.70 -43.62 -31.54
CA THR A 27 -1.15 -42.23 -31.31
C THR A 27 -0.10 -41.47 -30.51
N PRO A 28 0.28 -40.25 -30.92
CA PRO A 28 1.30 -39.51 -30.23
C PRO A 28 0.82 -39.17 -28.81
N LYS A 29 1.62 -39.57 -27.83
CA LYS A 29 1.27 -39.54 -26.40
C LYS A 29 0.89 -38.11 -25.96
N PRO A 30 -0.04 -37.95 -24.99
CA PRO A 30 -0.33 -36.68 -24.34
C PRO A 30 0.93 -35.93 -23.88
N MET A 31 0.86 -34.59 -23.85
CA MET A 31 1.91 -33.75 -23.26
C MET A 31 1.78 -33.81 -21.74
N GLU A 32 2.36 -34.85 -21.14
CA GLU A 32 2.34 -35.12 -19.70
C GLU A 32 3.76 -35.31 -19.15
N GLY A 33 3.91 -35.12 -17.83
CA GLY A 33 5.17 -35.33 -17.12
C GLY A 33 6.34 -34.54 -17.73
N PRO A 34 7.50 -35.18 -17.99
CA PRO A 34 8.67 -34.50 -18.54
C PRO A 34 8.43 -33.76 -19.87
N ARG A 35 7.48 -34.21 -20.69
CA ARG A 35 7.14 -33.51 -21.94
C ARG A 35 6.38 -32.21 -21.69
N LYS A 36 5.48 -32.18 -20.71
CA LYS A 36 4.78 -30.96 -20.30
C LYS A 36 5.78 -29.91 -19.82
N THR A 37 6.70 -30.30 -18.93
CA THR A 37 7.77 -29.41 -18.45
C THR A 37 8.67 -28.88 -19.58
N ALA A 38 9.02 -29.73 -20.56
CA ALA A 38 9.82 -29.29 -21.71
C ALA A 38 9.04 -28.35 -22.65
N PHE A 39 7.73 -28.49 -22.73
CA PHE A 39 6.86 -27.58 -23.49
C PHE A 39 6.72 -26.23 -22.79
N GLU A 40 6.46 -26.23 -21.48
CA GLU A 40 6.44 -25.01 -20.65
C GLU A 40 7.75 -24.22 -20.77
N ALA A 41 8.90 -24.89 -20.64
CA ALA A 41 10.20 -24.25 -20.81
C ALA A 41 10.36 -23.62 -22.21
N LEU A 42 9.87 -24.29 -23.26
CA LEU A 42 9.92 -23.73 -24.62
C LEU A 42 9.02 -22.50 -24.79
N VAL A 43 7.83 -22.51 -24.19
CA VAL A 43 6.93 -21.35 -24.20
C VAL A 43 7.62 -20.17 -23.53
N ARG A 44 8.22 -20.39 -22.35
CA ARG A 44 8.99 -19.35 -21.64
C ARG A 44 10.19 -18.83 -22.43
N ASP A 45 10.93 -19.72 -23.10
CA ASP A 45 12.02 -19.32 -24.01
C ASP A 45 11.52 -18.43 -25.16
N ASP A 46 10.40 -18.80 -25.79
CA ASP A 46 9.83 -18.03 -26.91
C ASP A 46 9.26 -16.68 -26.42
N LEU A 47 8.62 -16.64 -25.25
CA LEU A 47 8.17 -15.41 -24.59
C LEU A 47 9.33 -14.48 -24.25
N TRP A 48 10.42 -15.01 -23.69
CA TRP A 48 11.61 -14.24 -23.36
C TRP A 48 12.25 -13.67 -24.62
N ALA A 49 12.34 -14.46 -25.69
CA ALA A 49 12.84 -13.98 -26.97
C ALA A 49 11.96 -12.86 -27.56
N MET A 50 10.63 -12.95 -27.42
CA MET A 50 9.70 -11.89 -27.82
C MET A 50 9.91 -10.62 -27.01
N ALA A 51 10.04 -10.73 -25.69
CA ALA A 51 10.29 -9.61 -24.80
C ALA A 51 11.59 -8.87 -25.15
N MET A 52 12.68 -9.63 -25.31
CA MET A 52 13.99 -9.09 -25.70
C MET A 52 13.99 -8.44 -27.09
N ALA A 53 13.29 -9.04 -28.06
CA ALA A 53 13.21 -8.49 -29.40
C ALA A 53 12.34 -7.22 -29.47
N GLY A 54 11.30 -7.14 -28.64
CA GLY A 54 10.41 -5.99 -28.56
C GLY A 54 10.89 -4.87 -27.63
N GLY A 55 11.86 -5.15 -26.76
CA GLY A 55 12.22 -4.24 -25.67
C GLY A 55 11.06 -4.01 -24.70
N VAL A 56 10.26 -5.05 -24.46
CA VAL A 56 9.06 -5.00 -23.60
C VAL A 56 9.20 -5.92 -22.39
N ASP A 57 8.38 -5.69 -21.37
CA ASP A 57 8.30 -6.57 -20.20
C ASP A 57 7.87 -7.99 -20.61
N PRO A 58 8.47 -9.05 -20.02
CA PRO A 58 8.10 -10.44 -20.31
C PRO A 58 6.62 -10.77 -20.14
N LEU A 59 5.90 -10.10 -19.23
CA LEU A 59 4.46 -10.31 -19.07
C LEU A 59 3.65 -9.63 -20.17
N VAL A 60 4.13 -8.52 -20.75
CA VAL A 60 3.54 -7.96 -21.97
C VAL A 60 3.69 -8.95 -23.14
N ALA A 61 4.79 -9.71 -23.18
CA ALA A 61 4.94 -10.78 -24.17
C ALA A 61 3.96 -11.95 -23.94
N VAL A 62 3.60 -12.24 -22.68
CA VAL A 62 2.55 -13.23 -22.34
C VAL A 62 1.21 -12.78 -22.89
N ASP A 63 0.80 -11.54 -22.62
CA ASP A 63 -0.47 -10.98 -23.09
C ASP A 63 -0.55 -10.97 -24.62
N LYS A 64 0.54 -10.57 -25.29
CA LYS A 64 0.61 -10.57 -26.76
C LYS A 64 0.55 -11.99 -27.35
N MET A 65 1.13 -12.97 -26.66
CA MET A 65 1.00 -14.37 -27.08
C MET A 65 -0.42 -14.89 -26.84
N ALA A 66 -1.07 -14.52 -25.73
CA ALA A 66 -2.46 -14.88 -25.45
C ALA A 66 -3.43 -14.29 -26.48
N GLU A 67 -3.30 -12.99 -26.79
CA GLU A 67 -4.08 -12.29 -27.83
C GLU A 67 -3.95 -12.99 -29.19
N ALA A 68 -2.73 -13.30 -29.62
CA ALA A 68 -2.50 -14.02 -30.87
C ALA A 68 -3.03 -15.47 -30.85
N LEU A 69 -3.21 -16.07 -29.66
CA LEU A 69 -3.86 -17.36 -29.50
C LEU A 69 -5.37 -17.26 -29.71
N GLU A 70 -6.00 -16.27 -29.08
CA GLU A 70 -7.43 -15.98 -29.17
C GLU A 70 -7.86 -15.61 -30.59
N GLU A 71 -7.03 -14.81 -31.28
CA GLU A 71 -7.23 -14.46 -32.69
C GLU A 71 -7.01 -15.64 -33.65
N GLY A 72 -6.60 -16.81 -33.13
CA GLY A 72 -6.37 -18.01 -33.91
C GLY A 72 -5.09 -17.97 -34.74
N ILE A 73 -4.21 -16.98 -34.55
CA ILE A 73 -2.94 -16.86 -35.27
C ILE A 73 -1.98 -17.98 -34.82
N LEU A 74 -1.93 -18.27 -33.53
CA LEU A 74 -1.01 -19.25 -32.94
C LEU A 74 -1.53 -20.69 -32.98
N GLY A 75 -2.86 -20.89 -32.92
CA GLY A 75 -3.49 -22.21 -32.74
C GLY A 75 -3.68 -23.04 -34.01
N GLN A 76 -3.46 -22.46 -35.21
CA GLN A 76 -3.66 -23.19 -36.47
C GLN A 76 -2.70 -24.39 -36.61
N GLY A 77 -3.29 -25.58 -36.73
CA GLY A 77 -2.58 -26.85 -36.96
C GLY A 77 -2.17 -27.61 -35.69
N MET A 78 -2.41 -27.05 -34.50
CA MET A 78 -2.15 -27.74 -33.22
C MET A 78 -3.31 -28.66 -32.85
N LEU A 79 -3.03 -29.77 -32.16
CA LEU A 79 -4.09 -30.54 -31.51
C LEU A 79 -4.78 -29.69 -30.45
N LYS A 80 -6.09 -29.93 -30.26
CA LYS A 80 -6.88 -29.29 -29.21
C LYS A 80 -6.23 -29.42 -27.82
N SER A 81 -5.71 -30.59 -27.46
CA SER A 81 -5.06 -30.79 -26.16
C SER A 81 -3.78 -29.98 -25.98
N ASP A 82 -3.07 -29.69 -27.07
CA ASP A 82 -1.83 -28.92 -27.04
C ASP A 82 -2.13 -27.42 -26.99
N LEU A 83 -3.22 -27.01 -27.63
CA LEU A 83 -3.78 -25.66 -27.52
C LEU A 83 -4.28 -25.38 -26.10
N GLU A 84 -4.99 -26.34 -25.49
CA GLU A 84 -5.43 -26.28 -24.10
C GLU A 84 -4.23 -26.15 -23.14
N LEU A 85 -3.14 -26.91 -23.36
CA LEU A 85 -1.93 -26.77 -22.57
C LEU A 85 -1.26 -25.41 -22.77
N LEU A 86 -1.16 -24.90 -24.01
CA LEU A 86 -0.58 -23.57 -24.26
C LEU A 86 -1.39 -22.48 -23.55
N THR A 87 -2.72 -22.54 -23.64
CA THR A 87 -3.63 -21.62 -22.94
C THR A 87 -3.38 -21.68 -21.44
N GLN A 88 -3.35 -22.89 -20.86
CA GLN A 88 -3.06 -23.07 -19.44
C GLN A 88 -1.70 -22.46 -19.03
N VAL A 89 -0.65 -22.65 -19.83
CA VAL A 89 0.67 -22.08 -19.53
C VAL A 89 0.65 -20.55 -19.56
N LEU A 90 -0.06 -19.94 -20.52
CA LEU A 90 -0.18 -18.48 -20.59
C LEU A 90 -1.03 -17.95 -19.43
N ASP A 91 -2.15 -18.59 -19.10
CA ASP A 91 -2.97 -18.24 -17.94
C ASP A 91 -2.19 -18.35 -16.62
N ASP A 92 -1.33 -19.37 -16.50
CA ASP A 92 -0.46 -19.55 -15.33
C ASP A 92 0.57 -18.43 -15.17
N LEU A 93 0.94 -17.77 -16.27
CA LEU A 93 1.90 -16.66 -16.33
C LEU A 93 1.22 -15.27 -16.31
N ALA A 94 -0.08 -15.19 -16.59
CA ALA A 94 -0.81 -13.94 -16.71
C ALA A 94 -0.86 -13.17 -15.39
N ILE A 95 -0.85 -11.83 -15.49
CA ILE A 95 -0.91 -10.96 -14.32
C ILE A 95 -2.25 -11.11 -13.56
N ASP A 96 -3.34 -11.38 -14.27
CA ASP A 96 -4.70 -11.56 -13.72
C ASP A 96 -4.75 -12.63 -12.62
N ARG A 97 -3.90 -13.65 -12.73
CA ARG A 97 -3.75 -14.69 -11.71
C ARG A 97 -3.27 -14.10 -10.38
N LEU A 98 -2.35 -13.13 -10.41
CA LEU A 98 -1.82 -12.48 -9.21
C LEU A 98 -2.90 -11.64 -8.54
N TYR A 99 -3.65 -10.86 -9.32
CA TYR A 99 -4.78 -10.05 -8.81
C TYR A 99 -5.88 -10.94 -8.21
N THR A 100 -6.26 -12.00 -8.91
CA THR A 100 -7.26 -12.97 -8.45
C THR A 100 -6.82 -13.61 -7.14
N ARG A 101 -5.55 -14.04 -7.04
CA ARG A 101 -5.01 -14.67 -5.82
C ARG A 101 -4.96 -13.72 -4.63
N LEU A 102 -4.72 -12.43 -4.88
CA LEU A 102 -4.64 -11.39 -3.85
C LEU A 102 -5.99 -10.71 -3.58
N ASN A 103 -7.07 -11.15 -4.24
CA ASN A 103 -8.38 -10.51 -4.21
C ASN A 103 -8.31 -8.99 -4.47
N LEU A 104 -7.46 -8.58 -5.42
CA LEU A 104 -7.30 -7.17 -5.79
C LEU A 104 -8.15 -6.84 -7.01
N LYS A 105 -8.86 -5.71 -6.93
CA LYS A 105 -9.55 -5.15 -8.08
C LYS A 105 -8.54 -4.51 -9.02
N MET A 106 -8.72 -4.68 -10.32
CA MET A 106 -7.98 -3.93 -11.34
C MET A 106 -8.70 -2.60 -11.59
N THR A 107 -8.01 -1.51 -11.29
CA THR A 107 -8.44 -0.11 -11.38
C THR A 107 -7.23 0.70 -11.83
N ASP A 108 -7.42 1.96 -12.25
CA ASP A 108 -6.29 2.81 -12.64
C ASP A 108 -5.23 2.95 -11.54
N ASP A 109 -5.64 2.98 -10.26
CA ASP A 109 -4.72 3.08 -9.10
C ASP A 109 -4.02 1.77 -8.76
N THR A 110 -4.58 0.63 -9.16
CA THR A 110 -4.03 -0.69 -8.85
C THR A 110 -3.28 -1.31 -10.01
N MET A 111 -3.34 -0.73 -11.22
CA MET A 111 -2.48 -1.14 -12.32
C MET A 111 -1.00 -0.89 -11.96
N PRO A 112 -0.06 -1.80 -12.32
CA PRO A 112 1.33 -1.60 -11.98
C PRO A 112 1.88 -0.34 -12.67
N ALA A 113 2.32 0.63 -11.87
CA ALA A 113 3.00 1.82 -12.36
C ALA A 113 4.45 1.51 -12.76
N PHE A 114 5.01 0.43 -12.22
CA PHE A 114 6.37 -0.03 -12.51
C PHE A 114 6.39 -1.54 -12.70
N THR A 115 7.19 -1.99 -13.66
CA THR A 115 7.52 -3.40 -13.88
C THR A 115 9.04 -3.58 -13.89
N ASN A 116 9.51 -4.78 -14.22
CA ASN A 116 10.95 -5.05 -14.37
C ASN A 116 11.63 -4.18 -15.43
N ALA A 117 10.86 -3.66 -16.40
CA ALA A 117 11.39 -2.78 -17.44
C ALA A 117 11.94 -1.46 -16.88
N GLN A 118 11.44 -1.00 -15.74
CA GLN A 118 11.88 0.24 -15.09
C GLN A 118 12.93 0.00 -13.99
N VAL A 119 13.30 -1.24 -13.70
CA VAL A 119 14.25 -1.55 -12.62
C VAL A 119 15.68 -1.27 -13.11
N LEU A 120 16.35 -0.30 -12.49
CA LEU A 120 17.71 0.12 -12.83
C LEU A 120 18.78 -0.75 -12.16
N GLU A 121 18.48 -1.25 -10.96
CA GLU A 121 19.38 -2.08 -10.15
C GLU A 121 18.60 -3.23 -9.52
N ALA A 122 19.26 -4.38 -9.32
CA ALA A 122 18.63 -5.55 -8.71
C ALA A 122 18.09 -5.21 -7.30
N PRO A 123 16.86 -5.64 -6.95
CA PRO A 123 16.29 -5.38 -5.63
C PRO A 123 17.18 -5.90 -4.49
N VAL A 124 17.43 -5.06 -3.49
CA VAL A 124 18.24 -5.40 -2.31
C VAL A 124 17.34 -5.55 -1.11
N GLU A 125 17.32 -6.74 -0.49
CA GLU A 125 16.55 -6.98 0.74
C GLU A 125 17.03 -6.03 1.84
N LEU A 126 16.10 -5.25 2.40
CA LEU A 126 16.36 -4.38 3.55
C LEU A 126 16.16 -5.19 4.83
N GLU A 127 17.05 -5.01 5.80
CA GLU A 127 16.84 -5.52 7.16
C GLU A 127 15.72 -4.73 7.85
N ALA A 128 14.44 -5.08 7.66
CA ALA A 128 13.39 -4.48 8.47
C ALA A 128 12.09 -5.30 8.58
N GLY A 129 11.61 -5.43 9.83
CA GLY A 129 10.24 -5.79 10.21
C GLY A 129 10.04 -7.25 10.64
N LYS A 130 9.34 -7.48 11.76
CA LYS A 130 9.06 -8.83 12.31
C LYS A 130 8.25 -9.76 11.38
N ILE A 131 7.67 -9.25 10.27
CA ILE A 131 6.56 -9.92 9.56
C ILE A 131 6.72 -9.89 8.02
N ASN A 132 7.22 -8.82 7.40
CA ASN A 132 7.28 -8.70 5.93
C ASN A 132 8.69 -8.33 5.43
N LYS A 133 9.19 -9.07 4.43
CA LYS A 133 10.40 -8.70 3.69
C LYS A 133 10.12 -7.51 2.79
N VAL A 134 11.03 -6.54 2.79
CA VAL A 134 10.98 -5.35 1.94
C VAL A 134 12.31 -5.18 1.22
N TYR A 135 12.28 -4.54 0.05
CA TYR A 135 13.44 -4.41 -0.83
C TYR A 135 13.68 -2.95 -1.15
N ALA A 136 14.93 -2.50 -1.07
CA ALA A 136 15.33 -1.26 -1.73
C ALA A 136 15.41 -1.52 -3.23
N VAL A 137 14.82 -0.62 -4.00
CA VAL A 137 14.87 -0.67 -5.46
C VAL A 137 15.16 0.73 -6.00
N LYS A 138 15.87 0.77 -7.13
CA LYS A 138 16.06 1.97 -7.91
C LYS A 138 15.32 1.82 -9.23
N LEU A 139 14.46 2.78 -9.54
CA LEU A 139 13.54 2.73 -10.68
C LEU A 139 13.74 3.93 -11.60
N GLU A 140 13.42 3.78 -12.88
CA GLU A 140 13.29 4.88 -13.83
C GLU A 140 11.82 5.33 -13.93
N ASN A 141 11.57 6.62 -13.73
CA ASN A 141 10.26 7.22 -13.98
C ASN A 141 10.00 7.36 -15.49
N THR A 142 8.75 7.62 -15.86
CA THR A 142 8.36 7.85 -17.27
C THR A 142 9.05 9.06 -17.92
N ASP A 143 9.55 10.00 -17.12
CA ASP A 143 10.31 11.16 -17.57
C ASP A 143 11.83 10.93 -17.64
N GLY A 144 12.28 9.70 -17.36
CA GLY A 144 13.70 9.32 -17.33
C GLY A 144 14.43 9.67 -16.02
N SER A 145 13.74 10.23 -15.02
CA SER A 145 14.35 10.50 -13.71
C SER A 145 14.46 9.23 -12.85
N GLU A 146 15.51 9.15 -12.02
CA GLU A 146 15.68 8.05 -11.06
C GLU A 146 14.78 8.23 -9.83
N LEU A 147 14.23 7.12 -9.32
CA LEU A 147 13.46 7.02 -8.09
C LEU A 147 14.09 5.99 -7.17
N ASP A 148 14.55 6.44 -5.99
CA ASP A 148 14.91 5.57 -4.88
C ASP A 148 13.66 5.20 -4.08
N ALA A 149 13.32 3.91 -4.05
CA ALA A 149 12.08 3.43 -3.47
C ALA A 149 12.27 2.17 -2.62
N VAL A 150 11.22 1.87 -1.86
CA VAL A 150 11.04 0.62 -1.13
C VAL A 150 9.92 -0.17 -1.82
N PHE A 151 10.22 -1.41 -2.18
CA PHE A 151 9.27 -2.37 -2.70
C PHE A 151 8.84 -3.34 -1.60
N LYS A 152 7.53 -3.41 -1.35
CA LYS A 152 6.88 -4.28 -0.37
C LYS A 152 5.99 -5.28 -1.12
N PRO A 153 6.45 -6.52 -1.34
CA PRO A 153 5.65 -7.57 -1.94
C PRO A 153 4.37 -7.81 -1.17
N LEU A 154 3.28 -8.07 -1.89
CA LEU A 154 2.04 -8.53 -1.29
C LEU A 154 2.11 -10.03 -1.04
N ASN A 155 1.75 -10.42 0.18
CA ASN A 155 1.69 -11.82 0.56
C ASN A 155 0.27 -12.35 0.34
N PRO A 156 0.07 -13.36 -0.53
CA PRO A 156 -1.23 -14.00 -0.71
C PRO A 156 -1.60 -14.95 0.43
N GLU A 157 -0.67 -15.28 1.32
CA GLU A 157 -0.92 -16.20 2.42
C GLU A 157 -1.65 -15.48 3.56
N VAL A 158 -2.70 -16.13 4.07
CA VAL A 158 -3.42 -15.65 5.24
C VAL A 158 -2.47 -15.75 6.45
N PRO A 159 -2.15 -14.63 7.13
CA PRO A 159 -1.24 -14.66 8.26
C PRO A 159 -1.80 -15.55 9.38
N SER A 160 -0.90 -16.20 10.12
CA SER A 160 -1.30 -16.98 11.28
C SER A 160 -2.01 -16.11 12.31
N VAL A 161 -2.77 -16.73 13.21
CA VAL A 161 -3.44 -16.00 14.30
C VAL A 161 -2.41 -15.26 15.16
N GLU A 162 -1.21 -15.81 15.31
CA GLU A 162 -0.08 -15.23 16.03
C GLU A 162 0.53 -14.01 15.34
N GLU A 163 0.68 -14.06 14.02
CA GLU A 163 1.27 -12.99 13.21
C GLU A 163 0.26 -11.86 12.92
N TRP A 164 -1.04 -12.12 13.10
CA TRP A 164 -2.05 -11.11 12.84
C TRP A 164 -1.89 -9.89 13.75
N SER A 165 -1.82 -8.70 13.12
CA SER A 165 -1.52 -7.44 13.83
C SER A 165 -2.58 -7.13 14.88
N ALA A 166 -2.13 -6.73 16.08
CA ALA A 166 -3.03 -6.27 17.14
C ALA A 166 -3.77 -4.99 16.72
N ALA A 167 -3.10 -4.09 15.99
CA ALA A 167 -3.70 -2.89 15.42
C ALA A 167 -4.76 -3.25 14.37
N ALA A 168 -4.47 -4.20 13.46
CA ALA A 168 -5.45 -4.65 12.47
C ALA A 168 -6.70 -5.29 13.10
N ARG A 169 -6.54 -6.13 14.14
CA ARG A 169 -7.68 -6.68 14.92
C ARG A 169 -8.52 -5.57 15.54
N LEU A 170 -7.87 -4.58 16.15
CA LEU A 170 -8.55 -3.46 16.78
C LEU A 170 -9.28 -2.58 15.77
N ALA A 171 -8.69 -2.41 14.59
CA ALA A 171 -9.28 -1.73 13.46
C ALA A 171 -10.52 -2.46 12.89
N GLY A 172 -10.70 -3.74 13.21
CA GLY A 172 -11.76 -4.56 12.62
C GLY A 172 -11.43 -4.99 11.20
N ILE A 173 -10.14 -5.08 10.86
CA ILE A 173 -9.66 -5.56 9.57
C ILE A 173 -9.71 -7.09 9.59
N SER A 174 -10.19 -7.68 8.48
CA SER A 174 -10.22 -9.13 8.31
C SER A 174 -8.80 -9.68 8.19
N ARG A 175 -8.54 -10.82 8.84
CA ARG A 175 -7.28 -11.54 8.68
C ARG A 175 -7.24 -12.29 7.36
N GLU A 176 -8.39 -12.81 6.95
CA GLU A 176 -8.59 -13.60 5.73
C GLU A 176 -8.53 -12.74 4.49
N ASP A 177 -8.95 -11.48 4.59
CA ASP A 177 -8.89 -10.51 3.51
C ASP A 177 -8.45 -9.13 4.03
N PRO A 178 -7.14 -8.94 4.29
CA PRO A 178 -6.65 -7.73 4.94
C PRO A 178 -6.61 -6.53 3.99
N GLN A 179 -6.60 -6.74 2.67
CA GLN A 179 -6.58 -5.68 1.64
C GLN A 179 -5.49 -4.60 1.90
N THR A 180 -4.30 -5.00 2.34
CA THR A 180 -3.22 -4.07 2.75
C THR A 180 -2.80 -3.12 1.62
N ALA A 181 -2.81 -3.58 0.37
CA ALA A 181 -2.56 -2.75 -0.81
C ALA A 181 -3.60 -1.62 -0.93
N MET A 182 -4.88 -1.99 -0.92
CA MET A 182 -5.97 -1.03 -1.10
C MET A 182 -6.02 0.00 0.01
N ARG A 183 -5.67 -0.38 1.25
CA ARG A 183 -5.56 0.55 2.39
C ARG A 183 -4.45 1.59 2.20
N ASN A 184 -3.28 1.17 1.73
CA ASN A 184 -2.20 2.13 1.44
C ASN A 184 -2.60 3.10 0.32
N LEU A 185 -3.19 2.59 -0.77
CA LEU A 185 -3.67 3.41 -1.87
C LEU A 185 -4.78 4.37 -1.43
N ALA A 186 -5.71 3.90 -0.59
CA ALA A 186 -6.77 4.71 0.01
C ALA A 186 -6.19 5.84 0.88
N THR A 187 -5.17 5.55 1.69
CA THR A 187 -4.52 6.56 2.53
C THR A 187 -3.81 7.63 1.68
N VAL A 188 -3.16 7.23 0.60
CA VAL A 188 -2.54 8.17 -0.36
C VAL A 188 -3.59 9.03 -1.06
N ALA A 189 -4.69 8.44 -1.54
CA ALA A 189 -5.78 9.16 -2.18
C ALA A 189 -6.43 10.17 -1.21
N TYR A 190 -6.65 9.77 0.03
CA TYR A 190 -7.23 10.62 1.07
C TYR A 190 -6.29 11.78 1.43
N ALA A 191 -4.99 11.51 1.60
CA ALA A 191 -3.98 12.54 1.86
C ALA A 191 -3.90 13.56 0.71
N LYS A 192 -3.92 13.10 -0.54
CA LYS A 192 -3.96 13.96 -1.74
C LYS A 192 -5.21 14.84 -1.76
N MET A 193 -6.38 14.28 -1.44
CA MET A 193 -7.65 15.00 -1.40
C MET A 193 -7.64 16.17 -0.40
N ILE A 194 -7.01 16.02 0.77
CA ILE A 194 -6.87 17.09 1.76
C ILE A 194 -5.59 17.93 1.60
N GLY A 195 -4.79 17.69 0.56
CA GLY A 195 -3.55 18.43 0.31
C GLY A 195 -2.44 18.17 1.33
N PHE A 196 -2.44 17.02 2.01
CA PHE A 196 -1.41 16.65 2.97
C PHE A 196 -0.33 15.81 2.29
N HIS A 197 0.93 16.19 2.49
CA HIS A 197 2.11 15.52 1.94
C HIS A 197 2.91 14.83 3.05
N VAL A 198 2.22 14.04 3.87
CA VAL A 198 2.77 13.44 5.10
C VAL A 198 2.78 11.91 5.11
N VAL A 199 2.45 11.27 3.99
CA VAL A 199 2.59 9.82 3.78
C VAL A 199 3.30 9.58 2.47
N THR A 200 4.09 8.50 2.39
CA THR A 200 4.83 8.18 1.15
C THR A 200 3.88 7.93 0.00
N ASP A 201 4.16 8.54 -1.16
CA ASP A 201 3.45 8.20 -2.38
C ASP A 201 3.64 6.70 -2.65
N THR A 202 2.53 6.01 -2.85
CA THR A 202 2.48 4.56 -2.95
C THR A 202 1.77 4.19 -4.24
N ARG A 203 2.37 3.29 -5.01
CA ARG A 203 1.83 2.78 -6.28
C ARG A 203 1.96 1.26 -6.30
N VAL A 204 1.23 0.59 -7.18
CA VAL A 204 1.43 -0.84 -7.42
C VAL A 204 2.64 -1.04 -8.33
N ALA A 205 3.41 -2.09 -8.10
CA ALA A 205 4.51 -2.50 -8.95
C ALA A 205 4.57 -4.02 -9.10
N LEU A 206 5.17 -4.46 -10.20
CA LEU A 206 5.32 -5.87 -10.57
C LEU A 206 6.79 -6.17 -10.82
N ILE A 207 7.49 -6.60 -9.78
CA ILE A 207 8.96 -6.68 -9.78
C ILE A 207 9.40 -8.11 -9.46
N ALA A 208 10.33 -8.63 -10.26
CA ALA A 208 11.02 -9.88 -9.99
C ALA A 208 12.06 -9.68 -8.88
N ILE A 209 11.92 -10.44 -7.80
CA ILE A 209 12.86 -10.44 -6.67
C ILE A 209 13.99 -11.44 -6.89
N GLY A 210 13.83 -12.40 -7.80
CA GLY A 210 14.83 -13.38 -8.16
C GLY A 210 15.11 -13.40 -9.65
N ASP A 211 15.82 -14.43 -10.10
CA ASP A 211 16.30 -14.53 -11.49
C ASP A 211 15.21 -14.89 -12.51
N ASP A 212 13.99 -15.22 -12.06
CA ASP A 212 12.89 -15.63 -12.93
C ASP A 212 11.95 -14.45 -13.26
N PRO A 213 12.03 -13.87 -14.46
CA PRO A 213 11.24 -12.70 -14.82
C PRO A 213 9.76 -13.01 -15.04
N PHE A 214 9.39 -14.28 -15.16
CA PHE A 214 8.00 -14.73 -15.30
C PHE A 214 7.37 -15.11 -13.96
N ASN A 215 8.07 -14.91 -12.85
CA ASN A 215 7.54 -15.06 -11.51
C ASN A 215 7.75 -13.77 -10.68
N PRO A 216 7.26 -12.62 -11.15
CA PRO A 216 7.37 -11.38 -10.39
C PRO A 216 6.46 -11.41 -9.16
N ALA A 217 6.83 -10.62 -8.17
CA ALA A 217 5.94 -10.30 -7.06
C ALA A 217 5.10 -9.08 -7.45
N LEU A 218 3.78 -9.15 -7.20
CA LEU A 218 2.94 -7.96 -7.14
C LEU A 218 3.13 -7.32 -5.76
N GLY A 219 3.38 -6.02 -5.73
CA GLY A 219 3.76 -5.32 -4.51
C GLY A 219 3.39 -3.85 -4.53
N LEU A 220 3.65 -3.19 -3.41
CA LEU A 220 3.60 -1.74 -3.30
C LEU A 220 5.01 -1.18 -3.48
N ILE A 221 5.13 -0.15 -4.32
CA ILE A 221 6.31 0.69 -4.38
C ILE A 221 6.03 1.98 -3.60
N MET A 222 6.95 2.36 -2.73
CA MET A 222 6.83 3.52 -1.86
C MET A 222 8.09 4.37 -2.01
N GLU A 223 7.95 5.69 -2.19
CA GLU A 223 9.12 6.59 -2.15
C GLU A 223 9.87 6.37 -0.83
N ARG A 224 11.21 6.33 -0.88
CA ARG A 224 12.00 6.22 0.35
C ARG A 224 11.77 7.46 1.23
N ALA A 225 11.20 7.24 2.41
CA ALA A 225 11.03 8.29 3.41
C ALA A 225 12.40 8.88 3.80
N ARG A 226 12.51 10.21 3.72
CA ARG A 226 13.74 10.94 4.04
C ARG A 226 13.83 11.27 5.52
N GLY A 227 15.04 11.55 6.00
CA GLY A 227 15.31 11.88 7.39
C GLY A 227 15.55 10.63 8.24
N LYS A 228 15.26 10.73 9.54
CA LYS A 228 15.45 9.64 10.51
C LYS A 228 14.10 9.09 10.98
N PRO A 229 14.00 7.80 11.32
CA PRO A 229 12.86 7.29 12.06
C PRO A 229 12.64 8.13 13.31
N ALA A 230 11.39 8.41 13.65
CA ALA A 230 11.08 9.27 14.80
C ALA A 230 11.65 8.75 16.14
N GLU A 231 11.84 7.44 16.28
CA GLU A 231 12.48 6.85 17.46
C GLU A 231 13.94 7.29 17.66
N GLU A 232 14.61 7.73 16.59
CA GLU A 232 16.02 8.16 16.58
C GLU A 232 16.15 9.69 16.60
N VAL A 233 15.04 10.42 16.61
CA VAL A 233 15.03 11.88 16.53
C VAL A 233 15.06 12.47 17.94
N ASP A 234 15.95 13.44 18.17
CA ASP A 234 16.05 14.12 19.46
C ASP A 234 14.74 14.84 19.80
N ALA A 235 14.29 14.73 21.06
CA ALA A 235 13.04 15.30 21.53
C ALA A 235 12.93 16.83 21.31
N GLU A 236 14.05 17.55 21.24
CA GLU A 236 14.07 18.99 20.95
C GLU A 236 13.63 19.30 19.51
N VAL A 237 13.89 18.42 18.54
CA VAL A 237 13.47 18.59 17.14
C VAL A 237 11.95 18.65 17.03
N PHE A 238 11.23 17.88 17.85
CA PHE A 238 9.76 17.91 17.88
C PHE A 238 9.18 19.21 18.44
N LYS A 239 10.00 20.04 19.09
CA LYS A 239 9.59 21.38 19.57
C LYS A 239 9.71 22.46 18.50
N GLU A 240 10.40 22.17 17.39
CA GLU A 240 10.46 23.08 16.26
C GLU A 240 9.07 23.23 15.64
N GLY A 241 8.64 24.48 15.42
CA GLY A 241 7.28 24.78 14.98
C GLY A 241 6.91 24.11 13.65
N SER A 242 7.87 24.03 12.71
CA SER A 242 7.69 23.37 11.42
C SER A 242 7.52 21.86 11.55
N VAL A 243 8.30 21.20 12.42
CA VAL A 243 8.17 19.76 12.71
C VAL A 243 6.83 19.49 13.40
N CYS A 244 6.47 20.29 14.39
CA CYS A 244 5.21 20.17 15.11
C CYS A 244 4.00 20.28 14.16
N ALA A 245 4.03 21.21 13.20
CA ALA A 245 2.98 21.34 12.19
C ALA A 245 2.87 20.08 11.30
N GLU A 246 3.98 19.55 10.79
CA GLU A 246 3.96 18.36 9.93
C GLU A 246 3.53 17.09 10.69
N VAL A 247 3.98 16.90 11.94
CA VAL A 247 3.50 15.81 12.80
C VAL A 247 2.00 15.96 13.08
N THR A 248 1.51 17.18 13.27
CA THR A 248 0.08 17.44 13.48
C THR A 248 -0.76 17.08 12.25
N LYS A 249 -0.26 17.34 11.04
CA LYS A 249 -0.91 16.90 9.79
C LYS A 249 -0.98 15.37 9.70
N LEU A 250 0.12 14.68 10.01
CA LEU A 250 0.16 13.22 10.03
C LEU A 250 -0.85 12.67 11.05
N GLN A 251 -0.86 13.21 12.27
CA GLN A 251 -1.81 12.81 13.31
C GLN A 251 -3.27 13.05 12.90
N LEU A 252 -3.56 14.17 12.23
CA LEU A 252 -4.89 14.48 11.73
C LEU A 252 -5.31 13.52 10.60
N LEU A 253 -4.39 13.18 9.70
CA LEU A 253 -4.62 12.17 8.66
C LEU A 253 -4.87 10.80 9.30
N ASP A 254 -4.02 10.36 10.23
CA ASP A 254 -4.16 9.08 10.94
C ASP A 254 -5.50 9.01 11.70
N TYR A 255 -6.00 10.13 12.25
CA TYR A 255 -7.34 10.20 12.82
C TYR A 255 -8.43 9.99 11.76
N LEU A 256 -8.33 10.64 10.60
CA LEU A 256 -9.34 10.56 9.54
C LEU A 256 -9.38 9.18 8.88
N THR A 257 -8.21 8.57 8.68
CA THR A 257 -8.09 7.21 8.11
C THR A 257 -8.30 6.13 9.17
N GLY A 258 -8.10 6.42 10.45
CA GLY A 258 -8.12 5.42 11.51
C GLY A 258 -6.88 4.52 11.49
N GLU A 259 -5.71 5.05 11.12
CA GLU A 259 -4.44 4.32 11.10
C GLU A 259 -4.05 3.87 12.51
N ALA A 260 -4.23 2.58 12.78
CA ALA A 260 -4.11 2.03 14.12
C ALA A 260 -2.67 1.69 14.52
N ASP A 261 -1.72 1.64 13.58
CA ASP A 261 -0.34 1.20 13.80
C ASP A 261 0.69 2.30 13.57
N ARG A 262 0.30 3.57 13.75
CA ARG A 262 1.29 4.66 13.80
C ARG A 262 2.05 4.64 15.13
N TYR A 263 3.34 4.30 15.05
CA TYR A 263 4.33 4.46 16.12
C TYR A 263 5.64 5.05 15.55
N ASP A 264 6.62 5.30 16.42
CA ASP A 264 7.86 6.06 16.15
C ASP A 264 8.84 5.41 15.14
N LYS A 265 8.58 4.18 14.69
CA LYS A 265 9.31 3.58 13.55
C LYS A 265 8.56 3.67 12.22
N ASN A 266 7.27 4.00 12.27
CA ASN A 266 6.41 4.07 11.09
C ASN A 266 6.27 5.51 10.56
N TYR A 267 7.11 6.43 11.00
CA TYR A 267 7.26 7.73 10.35
C TYR A 267 8.66 8.30 10.52
N PHE A 268 9.06 9.13 9.57
CA PHE A 268 10.37 9.73 9.49
C PHE A 268 10.27 11.24 9.59
N VAL A 269 11.28 11.86 10.19
CA VAL A 269 11.40 13.30 10.34
C VAL A 269 12.68 13.79 9.68
N GLU A 270 12.54 14.70 8.74
CA GLU A 270 13.62 15.46 8.13
C GLU A 270 13.48 16.93 8.54
N LEU A 271 14.52 17.50 9.16
CA LEU A 271 14.62 18.93 9.43
C LEU A 271 15.82 19.49 8.67
N ALA A 272 15.54 20.30 7.66
CA ALA A 272 16.56 20.97 6.87
C ALA A 272 17.24 22.09 7.68
N SER A 273 18.45 22.47 7.27
CA SER A 273 19.24 23.53 7.92
C SER A 273 18.59 24.91 7.88
N ASP A 274 17.65 25.14 6.96
CA ASP A 274 16.86 26.37 6.85
C ASP A 274 15.57 26.36 7.70
N GLY A 275 15.37 25.32 8.51
CA GLY A 275 14.21 25.18 9.40
C GLY A 275 12.97 24.56 8.75
N ARG A 276 13.00 24.23 7.45
CA ARG A 276 11.91 23.48 6.82
C ARG A 276 11.91 22.03 7.30
N ALA A 277 10.73 21.53 7.64
CA ALA A 277 10.54 20.16 8.07
C ALA A 277 9.75 19.37 7.02
N LYS A 278 10.00 18.06 6.94
CA LYS A 278 9.17 17.09 6.23
C LYS A 278 8.95 15.90 7.16
N VAL A 279 7.70 15.46 7.29
CA VAL A 279 7.35 14.24 8.03
C VAL A 279 6.69 13.28 7.07
N MET A 280 7.13 12.03 7.06
CA MET A 280 6.61 11.00 6.14
C MET A 280 6.24 9.74 6.91
N GLY A 281 4.94 9.45 6.99
CA GLY A 281 4.39 8.19 7.45
C GLY A 281 4.52 7.10 6.39
N ILE A 282 4.79 5.88 6.85
CA ILE A 282 4.85 4.64 6.06
C ILE A 282 3.92 3.59 6.66
N ASP A 283 3.77 2.44 6.00
CA ASP A 283 3.10 1.26 6.56
C ASP A 283 1.64 1.52 6.98
N ASN A 284 0.82 2.00 6.04
CA ASN A 284 -0.59 2.35 6.28
C ASN A 284 -1.52 1.12 6.17
N ASP A 285 -1.00 -0.07 6.45
CA ASP A 285 -1.69 -1.35 6.29
C ASP A 285 -2.89 -1.49 7.24
N THR A 286 -2.95 -0.69 8.32
CA THR A 286 -4.00 -0.78 9.34
C THR A 286 -4.99 0.38 9.31
N SER A 287 -4.96 1.17 8.24
CA SER A 287 -5.92 2.24 7.96
C SER A 287 -7.29 1.69 7.56
N PHE A 288 -8.32 2.53 7.76
CA PHE A 288 -9.70 2.34 7.30
C PHE A 288 -10.44 1.13 7.86
N GLY A 289 -10.01 0.56 8.97
CA GLY A 289 -10.78 -0.51 9.60
C GLY A 289 -12.19 -0.04 10.02
N ALA A 290 -13.17 -0.90 9.80
CA ALA A 290 -14.59 -0.61 10.04
C ALA A 290 -14.95 -0.43 11.53
N ALA A 291 -14.13 -0.95 12.46
CA ALA A 291 -14.41 -0.84 13.89
C ALA A 291 -13.93 0.47 14.52
N LEU A 292 -13.07 1.25 13.85
CA LEU A 292 -12.49 2.48 14.38
C LEU A 292 -13.24 3.73 13.90
N THR A 293 -14.50 3.88 14.29
CA THR A 293 -15.31 5.07 13.95
C THR A 293 -14.97 6.31 14.80
N ASP A 294 -14.44 6.10 16.02
CA ASP A 294 -13.80 7.13 16.84
C ASP A 294 -12.42 6.65 17.33
N PRO A 295 -11.35 6.94 16.58
CA PRO A 295 -10.00 6.47 16.90
C PRO A 295 -9.42 7.00 18.21
N ALA A 296 -9.95 8.12 18.74
CA ALA A 296 -9.50 8.67 20.03
C ALA A 296 -9.99 7.85 21.24
N GLY A 297 -11.10 7.13 21.08
CA GLY A 297 -11.67 6.25 22.11
C GLY A 297 -11.09 4.83 22.09
N ALA A 298 -10.32 4.48 21.06
CA ALA A 298 -9.81 3.13 20.87
C ALA A 298 -8.79 2.77 21.95
N LYS A 299 -9.03 1.64 22.62
CA LYS A 299 -8.09 1.06 23.58
C LYS A 299 -7.62 -0.27 23.04
N ALA A 300 -6.33 -0.36 22.75
CA ALA A 300 -5.75 -1.63 22.38
C ALA A 300 -5.90 -2.65 23.53
N PRO A 301 -6.21 -3.93 23.22
CA PRO A 301 -6.30 -4.97 24.23
C PRO A 301 -4.95 -5.13 24.92
N ARG A 302 -4.97 -5.19 26.27
CA ARG A 302 -3.75 -5.32 27.10
C ARG A 302 -3.09 -6.69 27.01
N THR A 303 -3.75 -7.66 26.39
CA THR A 303 -3.29 -9.04 26.26
C THR A 303 -3.56 -9.55 24.85
N ASN A 304 -2.62 -10.32 24.29
CA ASN A 304 -2.88 -11.05 23.05
C ASN A 304 -3.80 -12.27 23.31
N PRO A 305 -4.26 -12.99 22.27
CA PRO A 305 -5.13 -14.18 22.45
C PRO A 305 -4.53 -15.31 23.31
N LYS A 306 -3.21 -15.29 23.58
CA LYS A 306 -2.51 -16.23 24.46
C LYS A 306 -2.40 -15.75 25.90
N GLY A 307 -3.04 -14.63 26.25
CA GLY A 307 -2.97 -14.02 27.58
C GLY A 307 -1.65 -13.31 27.88
N VAL A 308 -0.77 -13.12 26.89
CA VAL A 308 0.50 -12.42 27.06
C VAL A 308 0.22 -10.92 27.10
N VAL A 309 0.71 -10.24 28.16
CA VAL A 309 0.61 -8.79 28.28
C VAL A 309 1.32 -8.13 27.10
N ILE A 310 0.59 -7.32 26.34
CA ILE A 310 1.17 -6.53 25.27
C ILE A 310 1.73 -5.26 25.91
N ASP A 311 3.02 -5.04 25.70
CA ASP A 311 3.68 -3.80 26.11
C ASP A 311 2.94 -2.61 25.50
N PRO A 312 2.34 -1.72 26.32
CA PRO A 312 1.62 -0.56 25.81
C PRO A 312 2.49 0.38 24.97
N SER A 313 3.82 0.32 25.11
CA SER A 313 4.74 1.07 24.26
C SER A 313 4.87 0.51 22.84
N ARG A 314 4.47 -0.75 22.63
CA ARG A 314 4.43 -1.45 21.34
C ARG A 314 3.04 -1.51 20.71
N LEU A 315 2.05 -0.94 21.37
CA LEU A 315 0.72 -0.80 20.79
C LEU A 315 0.73 0.45 19.93
N GLY A 316 0.52 0.27 18.62
CA GLY A 316 0.02 1.34 17.77
C GLY A 316 -1.23 1.97 18.38
N LEU A 317 -1.50 3.23 18.02
CA LEU A 317 -2.41 4.21 18.64
C LEU A 317 -1.71 5.31 19.47
N ARG A 318 -0.54 5.80 19.03
CA ARG A 318 0.00 7.10 19.48
C ARG A 318 -0.41 8.27 18.58
N GLY A 319 -0.94 8.00 17.38
CA GLY A 319 -1.31 8.99 16.37
C GLY A 319 -2.82 9.16 16.11
N THR A 320 -3.70 8.42 16.79
CA THR A 320 -5.15 8.42 16.50
C THR A 320 -5.99 9.30 17.43
N ALA A 321 -5.37 10.07 18.31
CA ALA A 321 -6.08 11.11 19.03
C ALA A 321 -6.20 12.35 18.14
N LEU A 322 -7.34 13.06 18.18
CA LEU A 322 -7.42 14.37 17.51
C LEU A 322 -6.33 15.30 18.08
N PRO A 323 -5.58 16.00 17.22
CA PRO A 323 -4.62 16.97 17.71
C PRO A 323 -5.34 18.08 18.51
N PRO A 324 -4.73 18.55 19.60
CA PRO A 324 -5.35 19.56 20.47
C PRO A 324 -5.49 20.91 19.75
N VAL A 325 -4.63 21.17 18.77
CA VAL A 325 -4.60 22.39 17.95
C VAL A 325 -4.31 21.99 16.50
N VAL A 326 -4.97 22.65 15.56
CA VAL A 326 -4.68 22.59 14.12
C VAL A 326 -4.52 24.03 13.62
N ASP A 327 -3.76 24.22 12.54
CA ASP A 327 -3.68 25.53 11.89
C ASP A 327 -4.88 25.79 10.97
N THR A 328 -4.92 26.98 10.38
CA THR A 328 -6.03 27.41 9.50
C THR A 328 -6.06 26.64 8.18
N ASP A 329 -4.91 26.18 7.68
CA ASP A 329 -4.82 25.44 6.41
C ASP A 329 -5.34 24.01 6.60
N MET A 330 -4.95 23.36 7.70
CA MET A 330 -5.48 22.06 8.12
C MET A 330 -7.00 22.11 8.37
N GLU A 331 -7.48 23.14 9.07
CA GLU A 331 -8.92 23.31 9.29
C GLU A 331 -9.66 23.50 7.96
N SER A 332 -9.13 24.35 7.07
CA SER A 332 -9.74 24.61 5.76
C SER A 332 -9.75 23.34 4.89
N ALA A 333 -8.67 22.56 4.89
CA ALA A 333 -8.60 21.29 4.18
C ALA A 333 -9.65 20.28 4.66
N VAL A 334 -9.82 20.12 5.97
CA VAL A 334 -10.85 19.24 6.53
C VAL A 334 -12.26 19.75 6.22
N LEU A 335 -12.51 21.06 6.32
CA LEU A 335 -13.82 21.63 6.01
C LEU A 335 -14.18 21.58 4.52
N ALA A 336 -13.18 21.49 3.63
CA ALA A 336 -13.38 21.32 2.20
C ALA A 336 -13.77 19.88 1.82
N LEU A 337 -13.56 18.90 2.70
CA LEU A 337 -14.03 17.54 2.48
C LEU A 337 -15.56 17.49 2.46
N THR A 338 -16.09 16.61 1.61
CA THR A 338 -17.50 16.24 1.54
C THR A 338 -17.64 14.74 1.70
N GLU A 339 -18.80 14.27 2.15
CA GLU A 339 -19.04 12.83 2.27
C GLU A 339 -19.01 12.16 0.89
N GLU A 340 -19.59 12.81 -0.11
CA GLU A 340 -19.56 12.36 -1.50
C GLU A 340 -18.13 12.27 -2.04
N GLY A 341 -17.27 13.24 -1.70
CA GLY A 341 -15.85 13.21 -2.05
C GLY A 341 -15.13 12.04 -1.38
N ILE A 342 -15.40 11.76 -0.11
CA ILE A 342 -14.84 10.61 0.61
C ILE A 342 -15.28 9.30 -0.05
N VAL A 343 -16.57 9.14 -0.36
CA VAL A 343 -17.07 7.94 -1.05
C VAL A 343 -16.36 7.77 -2.39
N SER A 344 -16.31 8.82 -3.21
CA SER A 344 -15.75 8.78 -4.57
C SER A 344 -14.28 8.34 -4.62
N ILE A 345 -13.47 8.62 -3.60
CA ILE A 345 -12.05 8.22 -3.59
C ILE A 345 -11.80 6.87 -2.91
N LEU A 346 -12.79 6.33 -2.19
CA LEU A 346 -12.64 5.12 -1.37
C LEU A 346 -13.46 3.92 -1.87
N GLU A 347 -14.56 4.13 -2.60
CA GLU A 347 -15.53 3.07 -2.96
C GLU A 347 -14.94 1.96 -3.86
N ASP A 348 -13.94 2.28 -4.66
CA ASP A 348 -13.23 1.30 -5.48
C ASP A 348 -12.20 0.52 -4.64
N LYS A 349 -11.76 1.06 -3.49
CA LYS A 349 -10.68 0.51 -2.66
C LYS A 349 -11.14 -0.26 -1.43
N LEU A 350 -12.23 0.17 -0.83
CA LEU A 350 -12.72 -0.32 0.47
C LEU A 350 -14.14 -0.86 0.35
N ASN A 351 -14.59 -1.61 1.34
CA ASN A 351 -15.99 -2.02 1.42
C ASN A 351 -16.86 -0.93 2.08
N ASP A 352 -18.18 -1.03 1.89
CA ASP A 352 -19.15 -0.02 2.37
C ASP A 352 -19.01 0.28 3.88
N ALA A 353 -18.77 -0.72 4.72
CA ALA A 353 -18.64 -0.53 6.17
C ALA A 353 -17.38 0.27 6.54
N GLU A 354 -16.30 0.12 5.77
CA GLU A 354 -15.05 0.87 5.95
C GLU A 354 -15.18 2.31 5.46
N VAL A 355 -15.89 2.52 4.36
CA VAL A 355 -16.23 3.85 3.84
C VAL A 355 -17.14 4.59 4.84
N ASP A 356 -18.17 3.92 5.36
CA ASP A 356 -19.05 4.45 6.40
C ASP A 356 -18.27 4.84 7.67
N ALA A 357 -17.28 4.03 8.07
CA ALA A 357 -16.43 4.35 9.19
C ALA A 357 -15.56 5.59 8.93
N ALA A 358 -15.06 5.77 7.70
CA ALA A 358 -14.32 6.98 7.31
C ALA A 358 -15.19 8.24 7.36
N ILE A 359 -16.44 8.14 6.91
CA ILE A 359 -17.42 9.24 7.00
C ILE A 359 -17.72 9.57 8.47
N GLN A 360 -17.87 8.57 9.34
CA GLN A 360 -18.08 8.80 10.77
C GLN A 360 -16.88 9.51 11.43
N ARG A 361 -15.65 9.11 11.10
CA ARG A 361 -14.44 9.81 11.57
C ARG A 361 -14.42 11.27 11.13
N TYR A 362 -14.69 11.53 9.85
CA TYR A 362 -14.82 12.88 9.30
C TYR A 362 -15.86 13.73 10.04
N ARG A 363 -17.08 13.19 10.27
CA ARG A 363 -18.14 13.84 11.06
C ARG A 363 -17.68 14.14 12.49
N GLY A 364 -16.93 13.23 13.12
CA GLY A 364 -16.35 13.43 14.45
C GLY A 364 -15.42 14.65 14.53
N VAL A 365 -14.59 14.86 13.49
CA VAL A 365 -13.70 16.02 13.40
C VAL A 365 -14.48 17.33 13.21
N THR A 366 -15.42 17.35 12.26
CA THR A 366 -16.20 18.58 11.95
C THR A 366 -17.10 19.00 13.10
N TRP A 367 -17.72 18.05 13.81
CA TRP A 367 -18.50 18.33 15.01
C TRP A 367 -17.65 18.94 16.13
N SER A 368 -16.46 18.38 16.36
CA SER A 368 -15.51 18.88 17.35
C SER A 368 -15.07 20.33 17.05
N ASN A 369 -14.85 20.67 15.77
CA ASN A 369 -14.48 22.02 15.35
C ASN A 369 -15.63 23.02 15.56
N CYS A 370 -16.87 22.62 15.23
CA CYS A 370 -18.06 23.44 15.48
C CYS A 370 -18.25 23.73 16.98
N ALA A 371 -18.06 22.72 17.84
CA ALA A 371 -18.18 22.88 19.29
C ALA A 371 -17.12 23.84 19.87
N ARG A 372 -15.86 23.76 19.40
CA ARG A 372 -14.78 24.67 19.85
C ARG A 372 -15.02 26.12 19.40
N ARG A 373 -15.50 26.35 18.18
CA ARG A 373 -15.88 27.69 17.67
C ARG A 373 -17.06 28.28 18.47
N GLY A 374 -18.05 27.47 18.84
CA GLY A 374 -19.16 27.87 19.71
C GLY A 374 -18.75 28.25 21.13
N ALA A 375 -17.73 27.58 21.69
CA ALA A 375 -17.17 27.91 23.01
C ALA A 375 -16.29 29.17 23.01
N SER A 376 -15.52 29.40 21.93
CA SER A 376 -14.67 30.58 21.78
C SER A 376 -15.48 31.87 21.56
N SER A 377 -16.54 31.82 20.73
CA SER A 377 -17.43 32.96 20.49
C SER A 377 -18.26 33.38 21.71
N ARG A 378 -18.56 32.45 22.63
CA ARG A 378 -19.19 32.79 23.92
C ARG A 378 -18.25 33.48 24.91
N ARG A 379 -16.93 33.32 24.76
CA ARG A 379 -15.94 34.06 25.58
C ARG A 379 -15.70 35.48 25.08
N THR A 380 -15.90 35.76 23.79
CA THR A 380 -15.67 37.11 23.22
C THR A 380 -16.90 38.01 23.27
N ASN A 381 -18.11 37.47 23.49
CA ASN A 381 -19.34 38.27 23.62
C ASN A 381 -19.68 38.71 25.06
N GLY A 382 -18.76 38.55 26.01
CA GLY A 382 -18.82 39.17 27.34
C GLY A 382 -18.38 40.63 27.33
N ALA A 383 -18.97 41.46 26.47
CA ALA A 383 -18.74 42.90 26.50
C ALA A 383 -19.43 43.50 27.74
N VAL A 384 -18.65 43.71 28.80
CA VAL A 384 -19.03 44.50 29.97
C VAL A 384 -19.16 45.97 29.55
N PRO A 385 -20.23 46.69 29.92
CA PRO A 385 -20.35 48.11 29.62
C PRO A 385 -19.26 48.92 30.33
N THR A 386 -18.72 49.88 29.61
CA THR A 386 -17.62 50.76 30.01
C THR A 386 -17.95 51.60 31.24
N SER A 387 -17.16 51.47 32.31
CA SER A 387 -16.93 52.56 33.26
C SER A 387 -15.42 52.76 33.47
N ARG A 388 -14.98 53.98 33.20
CA ARG A 388 -13.60 54.47 33.31
C ARG A 388 -13.00 54.22 34.70
N ASN A 389 -11.80 53.66 34.76
CA ASN A 389 -10.70 54.23 35.55
C ASN A 389 -9.34 53.59 35.23
N SER A 390 -8.31 54.40 35.47
CA SER A 390 -6.91 54.40 35.07
C SER A 390 -5.97 53.34 35.67
N SER A 391 -5.11 52.73 34.80
CA SER A 391 -3.71 52.25 34.97
C SER A 391 -3.30 51.28 36.11
N PRO A 392 -2.12 50.58 36.02
CA PRO A 392 -1.39 50.09 34.86
C PRO A 392 -1.00 48.58 34.96
N ARG A 393 -0.62 48.03 33.79
CA ARG A 393 0.18 46.81 33.50
C ARG A 393 0.48 45.83 34.66
N LYS A 394 -0.03 44.61 34.53
CA LYS A 394 0.65 43.38 34.98
C LYS A 394 0.60 42.32 33.88
N THR A 395 1.79 41.78 33.61
CA THR A 395 2.12 40.66 32.73
C THR A 395 1.28 39.43 33.05
N ALA A 396 0.61 38.86 32.04
CA ALA A 396 -0.05 37.57 32.15
C ALA A 396 0.96 36.46 31.81
N THR A 397 1.32 35.70 32.83
CA THR A 397 2.11 34.47 32.77
C THR A 397 1.27 33.38 32.11
N TRP A 398 1.78 32.78 31.03
CA TRP A 398 1.22 31.57 30.44
C TRP A 398 1.52 30.38 31.37
N ALA A 399 0.49 29.79 31.95
CA ALA A 399 0.60 28.49 32.61
C ALA A 399 0.51 27.39 31.56
N ALA A 400 1.61 26.65 31.40
CA ALA A 400 1.71 25.48 30.55
C ALA A 400 0.73 24.38 31.00
N ILE A 401 -0.08 23.87 30.07
CA ILE A 401 -0.75 22.59 30.22
C ILE A 401 0.27 21.52 29.84
N ALA A 402 0.87 20.92 30.87
CA ALA A 402 1.60 19.67 30.75
C ALA A 402 0.59 18.53 30.61
N ASN A 403 0.51 17.93 29.42
CA ASN A 403 -0.01 16.57 29.20
C ASN A 403 0.56 16.06 27.86
N LEU A 404 1.86 15.76 27.88
CA LEU A 404 2.48 14.86 26.90
C LEU A 404 2.57 13.47 27.55
N PRO A 405 2.04 12.41 26.93
CA PRO A 405 2.17 11.07 27.47
C PRO A 405 3.58 10.50 27.18
N GLY A 406 4.32 10.21 28.26
CA GLY A 406 5.27 9.09 28.35
C GLY A 406 6.62 9.20 27.64
N LEU A 407 7.59 9.87 28.28
CA LEU A 407 9.02 9.60 28.07
C LEU A 407 9.43 8.35 28.87
N PRO A 408 10.09 7.34 28.30
CA PRO A 408 10.72 6.28 29.08
C PRO A 408 11.98 6.83 29.76
N ALA A 409 12.07 6.62 31.07
CA ALA A 409 13.27 6.88 31.85
C ALA A 409 14.38 5.89 31.46
N ASN A 410 15.53 6.43 31.04
CA ASN A 410 16.75 5.67 30.79
C ASN A 410 17.19 4.90 32.04
N HIS A 411 17.28 3.58 31.95
CA HIS A 411 18.13 2.77 32.82
C HIS A 411 19.54 2.72 32.22
N ARG A 412 20.50 3.28 32.96
CA ARG A 412 21.94 2.98 32.82
C ARG A 412 22.27 1.80 33.72
N HIS A 413 23.02 0.86 33.15
CA HIS A 413 23.78 -0.26 33.72
C HIS A 413 23.03 -1.35 34.50
#